data_AF-A0A359CIF2-F1
#
_entry.id   AF-A0A359CIF2-F1
#
_cell.length_a   1.000
_cell.length_b   1.000
_cell.length_c   1.000
_cell.angle_alpha   90.00
_cell.angle_beta   90.00
_cell.angle_gamma   90.00
#
_symmetry.space_group_name_H-M   'P 1'
#
loop_
_entity.id
_entity.type
_entity.pdbx_description
1 polymer ?
#
loop_
_entity_poly.entity_id
_entity_poly.type
_entity_poly.pdbx_seq_one_letter_code
_entity_poly.pdbx_strand_id
1 'polypeptide(L)'
;LLFKAEALNELNGPNQESVNLINEIRKRAFGLGVSLPSETILDEGFDEELEGNALGAFTLNNYQDQIAAWTYDVDKTGVFGSGNALHVKVANSGSEFWALQVRADNQPIKKGRNYTVSFKVKASKDVTFDFKAEGPLAHSQTVTLKANEAKELTFDTAAGTADGNCVIFFALGATENNYDIWFDSVNLIMKEQAAAGGDKYLVKLSDFPDKGSLRDWILKERGWEFWYEGKRREDLIRTGKYIEVGSSLGDNFTSKNLLFPIPTHVLIENPNIKQNTGY
;
A
#
# COMPACT_ATOMS: atom_id res chain seq x y z
N LEU A 1 11.31 -10.74 22.94
CA LEU A 1 11.31 -11.73 21.83
C LEU A 1 12.71 -12.28 21.57
N LEU A 2 13.71 -11.47 21.18
CA LEU A 2 15.07 -11.95 20.84
C LEU A 2 15.80 -12.69 21.96
N PHE A 3 15.72 -12.23 23.22
CA PHE A 3 16.33 -12.94 24.35
C PHE A 3 15.75 -14.36 24.55
N LYS A 4 14.44 -14.53 24.31
CA LYS A 4 13.79 -15.84 24.39
C LYS A 4 14.25 -16.75 23.25
N ALA A 5 14.31 -16.20 22.02
CA ALA A 5 14.83 -16.93 20.86
C ALA A 5 16.27 -17.40 21.08
N GLU A 6 17.11 -16.54 21.68
CA GLU A 6 18.49 -16.87 22.00
C GLU A 6 18.59 -17.96 23.07
N ALA A 7 17.85 -17.84 24.17
CA ALA A 7 17.83 -18.85 25.23
C ALA A 7 17.37 -20.23 24.71
N LEU A 8 16.34 -20.25 23.85
CA LEU A 8 15.86 -21.48 23.23
C LEU A 8 16.91 -22.10 22.28
N ASN A 9 17.61 -21.28 21.49
CA ASN A 9 18.72 -21.73 20.67
C ASN A 9 19.88 -22.30 21.51
N GLU A 10 20.19 -21.69 22.65
CA GLU A 10 21.23 -22.20 23.55
C GLU A 10 20.86 -23.55 24.18
N LEU A 11 19.59 -23.76 24.53
CA LEU A 11 19.12 -25.01 25.12
C LEU A 11 19.01 -26.13 24.10
N ASN A 12 18.41 -25.86 22.95
CA ASN A 12 17.94 -26.91 22.03
C ASN A 12 18.59 -26.87 20.65
N GLY A 13 19.46 -25.90 20.37
CA GLY A 13 19.89 -25.57 19.01
C GLY A 13 18.76 -24.87 18.22
N PRO A 14 18.95 -24.68 16.89
CA PRO A 14 17.95 -24.04 16.06
C PRO A 14 16.61 -24.77 16.11
N ASN A 15 15.53 -24.02 16.37
CA ASN A 15 14.19 -24.56 16.50
C ASN A 15 13.14 -23.59 15.96
N GLN A 16 11.97 -24.13 15.60
CA GLN A 16 10.90 -23.36 14.96
C GLN A 16 10.36 -22.24 15.87
N GLU A 17 10.34 -22.44 17.20
CA GLU A 17 9.88 -21.40 18.12
C GLU A 17 10.79 -20.17 18.09
N SER A 18 12.10 -20.36 18.05
CA SER A 18 13.08 -19.27 17.94
C SER A 18 12.92 -18.50 16.63
N VAL A 19 12.72 -19.21 15.52
CA VAL A 19 12.44 -18.63 14.20
C VAL A 19 11.15 -17.83 14.21
N ASN A 20 10.09 -18.36 14.82
CA ASN A 20 8.81 -17.66 14.94
C ASN A 20 8.97 -16.35 15.72
N LEU A 21 9.69 -16.35 16.84
CA LEU A 21 9.94 -15.16 17.66
C LEU A 21 10.76 -14.08 16.91
N ILE A 22 11.70 -14.47 16.06
CA ILE A 22 12.43 -13.56 15.18
C ILE A 22 11.48 -13.00 14.11
N ASN A 23 10.68 -13.85 13.49
CA ASN A 23 9.73 -13.45 12.46
C ASN A 23 8.61 -12.54 12.99
N GLU A 24 8.21 -12.63 14.25
CA GLU A 24 7.31 -11.65 14.90
C GLU A 24 7.86 -10.21 14.81
N ILE A 25 9.16 -10.05 15.11
CA ILE A 25 9.83 -8.74 15.02
C ILE A 25 9.92 -8.30 13.57
N ARG A 26 10.35 -9.20 12.70
CA ARG A 26 10.53 -8.91 11.27
C ARG A 26 9.21 -8.58 10.59
N LYS A 27 8.12 -9.22 10.99
CA LYS A 27 6.77 -8.89 10.52
C LYS A 27 6.42 -7.45 10.83
N ARG A 28 6.59 -7.04 12.10
CA ARG A 28 6.38 -5.65 12.54
C ARG A 28 7.30 -4.67 11.82
N ALA A 29 8.58 -5.00 11.67
CA ALA A 29 9.57 -4.11 11.06
C ALA A 29 9.37 -3.92 9.54
N PHE A 30 8.90 -4.96 8.83
CA PHE A 30 8.75 -4.97 7.37
C PHE A 30 7.29 -4.92 6.89
N GLY A 31 6.37 -4.60 7.78
CA GLY A 31 4.99 -4.32 7.40
C GLY A 31 4.07 -5.53 7.24
N LEU A 32 4.52 -6.75 7.55
CA LEU A 32 3.65 -7.93 7.47
C LEU A 32 2.66 -7.93 8.62
N GLY A 33 1.37 -7.93 8.27
CA GLY A 33 0.29 -7.88 9.25
C GLY A 33 -0.01 -6.48 9.78
N VAL A 34 0.66 -5.42 9.29
CA VAL A 34 0.12 -4.06 9.38
C VAL A 34 -0.66 -3.76 8.11
N SER A 35 -1.84 -3.19 8.34
CA SER A 35 -2.74 -2.79 7.29
C SER A 35 -2.24 -1.48 6.67
N LEU A 36 -2.06 -1.46 5.35
CA LEU A 36 -1.90 -0.23 4.62
C LEU A 36 -3.25 0.49 4.61
N PRO A 37 -3.32 1.78 4.97
CA PRO A 37 -4.59 2.48 5.16
C PRO A 37 -5.34 2.65 3.84
N SER A 38 -6.66 2.74 3.91
CA SER A 38 -7.48 3.19 2.79
C SER A 38 -7.28 4.69 2.53
N GLU A 39 -7.53 5.10 1.28
CA GLU A 39 -7.42 6.50 0.84
C GLU A 39 -8.47 6.75 -0.24
N THR A 40 -9.29 7.79 -0.07
CA THR A 40 -10.23 8.23 -1.12
C THR A 40 -9.44 8.97 -2.20
N ILE A 41 -9.46 8.45 -3.42
CA ILE A 41 -8.79 9.06 -4.57
C ILE A 41 -9.71 10.01 -5.31
N LEU A 42 -10.97 9.58 -5.48
CA LEU A 42 -12.03 10.33 -6.12
C LEU A 42 -13.32 10.10 -5.35
N ASP A 43 -14.07 11.18 -5.14
CA ASP A 43 -15.43 11.19 -4.62
C ASP A 43 -16.19 12.30 -5.33
N GLU A 44 -17.04 11.92 -6.28
CA GLU A 44 -17.78 12.84 -7.15
C GLU A 44 -19.29 12.62 -7.02
N GLY A 45 -20.00 13.65 -6.57
CA GLY A 45 -21.47 13.69 -6.45
C GLY A 45 -22.15 14.57 -7.53
N PHE A 46 -21.39 15.17 -8.43
CA PHE A 46 -21.85 16.12 -9.45
C PHE A 46 -22.64 17.30 -8.87
N ASP A 47 -22.20 17.79 -7.71
CA ASP A 47 -22.81 18.93 -7.01
C ASP A 47 -22.36 20.30 -7.53
N GLU A 48 -21.30 20.32 -8.36
CA GLU A 48 -20.76 21.53 -8.98
C GLU A 48 -21.56 21.99 -10.21
N GLU A 49 -21.26 23.20 -10.71
CA GLU A 49 -21.85 23.70 -11.95
C GLU A 49 -21.06 23.21 -13.16
N LEU A 50 -21.76 22.99 -14.28
CA LEU A 50 -21.16 22.57 -15.54
C LEU A 50 -20.46 23.76 -16.22
N GLU A 51 -19.16 23.63 -16.48
CA GLU A 51 -18.35 24.63 -17.17
C GLU A 51 -17.86 24.09 -18.53
N GLY A 52 -18.57 24.45 -19.60
CA GLY A 52 -18.28 23.92 -20.92
C GLY A 52 -18.50 22.42 -20.96
N ASN A 53 -17.42 21.64 -21.03
CA ASN A 53 -17.48 20.18 -20.96
C ASN A 53 -16.93 19.59 -19.66
N ALA A 54 -16.62 20.42 -18.65
CA ALA A 54 -16.10 19.99 -17.37
C ALA A 54 -17.17 20.08 -16.27
N LEU A 55 -17.23 19.07 -15.41
CA LEU A 55 -18.11 19.00 -14.25
C LEU A 55 -17.37 18.27 -13.12
N GLY A 56 -16.99 19.01 -12.08
CA GLY A 56 -16.14 18.50 -11.00
C GLY A 56 -14.86 17.88 -11.55
N ALA A 57 -14.57 16.64 -11.15
CA ALA A 57 -13.39 15.91 -11.62
C ALA A 57 -13.50 15.36 -13.05
N PHE A 58 -14.68 15.45 -13.68
CA PHE A 58 -14.97 14.82 -14.96
C PHE A 58 -14.99 15.81 -16.12
N THR A 59 -14.60 15.31 -17.30
CA THR A 59 -14.81 15.98 -18.58
C THR A 59 -15.62 15.08 -19.52
N LEU A 60 -16.49 15.70 -20.31
CA LEU A 60 -17.39 15.04 -21.26
C LEU A 60 -16.87 15.28 -22.68
N ASN A 61 -16.12 14.31 -23.20
CA ASN A 61 -15.44 14.43 -24.49
C ASN A 61 -16.11 13.64 -25.60
N ASN A 62 -16.31 14.30 -26.75
CA ASN A 62 -16.75 13.69 -27.99
C ASN A 62 -15.59 13.72 -29.00
N TYR A 63 -15.02 12.55 -29.28
CA TYR A 63 -13.87 12.38 -30.17
C TYR A 63 -14.28 12.05 -31.62
N GLN A 64 -15.58 11.92 -31.89
CA GLN A 64 -16.14 11.76 -33.23
C GLN A 64 -17.29 12.77 -33.43
N ASP A 65 -17.06 14.05 -33.18
CA ASP A 65 -18.07 15.13 -33.17
C ASP A 65 -18.90 15.28 -34.46
N GLN A 66 -18.40 14.81 -35.60
CA GLN A 66 -19.12 14.77 -36.88
C GLN A 66 -20.03 13.54 -37.05
N ILE A 67 -19.96 12.57 -36.14
CA ILE A 67 -20.64 11.26 -36.22
C ILE A 67 -21.45 11.01 -34.95
N ALA A 68 -20.78 11.00 -33.80
CA ALA A 68 -21.39 10.86 -32.50
C ALA A 68 -21.93 12.20 -32.01
N ALA A 69 -23.04 12.17 -31.28
CA ALA A 69 -23.75 13.34 -30.80
C ALA A 69 -24.38 13.06 -29.44
N TRP A 70 -24.11 13.95 -28.49
CA TRP A 70 -24.72 13.95 -27.18
C TRP A 70 -24.89 15.38 -26.64
N THR A 71 -25.71 15.52 -25.62
CA THR A 71 -25.77 16.73 -24.79
C THR A 71 -25.74 16.31 -23.34
N TYR A 72 -25.33 17.20 -22.45
CA TYR A 72 -25.25 16.89 -21.04
C TYR A 72 -25.58 18.11 -20.18
N ASP A 73 -26.13 17.83 -19.00
CA ASP A 73 -26.51 18.80 -17.99
C ASP A 73 -26.38 18.18 -16.59
N VAL A 74 -26.66 18.99 -15.57
CA VAL A 74 -26.79 18.52 -14.19
C VAL A 74 -28.28 18.38 -13.87
N ASP A 75 -28.71 17.15 -13.62
CA ASP A 75 -30.07 16.87 -13.18
C ASP A 75 -30.19 17.13 -11.68
N LYS A 76 -30.96 18.17 -11.33
CA LYS A 76 -31.20 18.61 -9.95
C LYS A 76 -32.54 18.09 -9.38
N THR A 77 -33.15 17.10 -10.02
CA THR A 77 -34.48 16.58 -9.65
C THR A 77 -34.43 15.42 -8.66
N GLY A 78 -33.23 14.96 -8.27
CA GLY A 78 -33.07 13.82 -7.37
C GLY A 78 -33.39 12.50 -8.04
N VAL A 79 -32.84 12.25 -9.24
CA VAL A 79 -33.08 11.02 -10.02
C VAL A 79 -32.73 9.73 -9.27
N PHE A 80 -31.80 9.81 -8.29
CA PHE A 80 -31.42 8.74 -7.36
C PHE A 80 -32.01 8.90 -5.95
N GLY A 81 -33.08 9.69 -5.79
CA GLY A 81 -33.80 9.93 -4.54
C GLY A 81 -33.52 11.29 -3.90
N SER A 82 -32.31 11.82 -4.04
CA SER A 82 -31.89 13.14 -3.57
C SER A 82 -30.59 13.56 -4.25
N GLY A 83 -30.25 14.84 -4.22
CA GLY A 83 -28.97 15.35 -4.75
C GLY A 83 -28.99 15.59 -6.27
N ASN A 84 -27.85 16.02 -6.77
CA ASN A 84 -27.61 16.23 -8.19
C ASN A 84 -27.16 14.93 -8.85
N ALA A 85 -27.24 14.87 -10.18
CA ALA A 85 -26.65 13.80 -10.96
C ALA A 85 -26.14 14.36 -12.29
N LEU A 86 -25.04 13.83 -12.80
CA LEU A 86 -24.69 14.05 -14.19
C LEU A 86 -25.76 13.40 -15.07
N HIS A 87 -26.26 14.13 -16.05
CA HIS A 87 -27.23 13.65 -17.02
C HIS A 87 -26.68 13.81 -18.43
N VAL A 88 -26.68 12.71 -19.19
CA VAL A 88 -26.16 12.66 -20.56
C VAL A 88 -27.24 12.11 -21.49
N LYS A 89 -27.57 12.87 -22.53
CA LYS A 89 -28.47 12.47 -23.62
C LYS A 89 -27.64 12.05 -24.81
N VAL A 90 -27.59 10.76 -25.10
CA VAL A 90 -26.86 10.20 -26.23
C VAL A 90 -27.81 10.10 -27.42
N ALA A 91 -27.69 11.04 -28.36
CA ALA A 91 -28.46 11.03 -29.61
C ALA A 91 -27.87 10.03 -30.61
N ASN A 92 -26.54 10.01 -30.74
CA ASN A 92 -25.79 9.06 -31.56
C ASN A 92 -24.47 8.67 -30.86
N SER A 93 -24.24 7.39 -30.60
CA SER A 93 -23.04 6.87 -29.92
C SER A 93 -21.84 6.70 -30.86
N GLY A 94 -22.01 6.88 -32.18
CA GLY A 94 -20.97 6.60 -33.16
C GLY A 94 -20.69 5.11 -33.32
N SER A 95 -19.53 4.77 -33.89
CA SER A 95 -19.15 3.37 -34.20
C SER A 95 -18.02 2.81 -33.33
N GLU A 96 -17.41 3.65 -32.49
CA GLU A 96 -16.22 3.31 -31.71
C GLU A 96 -16.48 3.53 -30.22
N PHE A 97 -16.02 2.61 -29.36
CA PHE A 97 -16.28 2.70 -27.91
C PHE A 97 -15.73 3.99 -27.28
N TRP A 98 -14.65 4.51 -27.85
CA TRP A 98 -13.98 5.72 -27.38
C TRP A 98 -14.61 7.01 -27.91
N ALA A 99 -15.63 6.95 -28.77
CA ALA A 99 -16.22 8.12 -29.40
C ALA A 99 -16.78 9.12 -28.38
N LEU A 100 -17.48 8.63 -27.34
CA LEU A 100 -18.06 9.45 -26.27
C LEU A 100 -17.54 8.97 -24.92
N GLN A 101 -16.88 9.84 -24.15
CA GLN A 101 -16.30 9.49 -22.85
C GLN A 101 -16.61 10.52 -21.78
N VAL A 102 -17.28 10.08 -20.71
CA VAL A 102 -17.32 10.81 -19.44
C VAL A 102 -16.11 10.35 -18.62
N ARG A 103 -15.08 11.18 -18.51
CA ARG A 103 -13.75 10.76 -18.02
C ARG A 103 -13.22 11.65 -16.90
N ALA A 104 -12.57 11.05 -15.92
CA ALA A 104 -11.76 11.72 -14.92
C ALA A 104 -10.30 11.35 -15.12
N ASP A 105 -9.49 12.34 -15.49
CA ASP A 105 -8.07 12.19 -15.75
C ASP A 105 -7.24 12.30 -14.46
N ASN A 106 -5.98 11.87 -14.53
CA ASN A 106 -4.98 12.09 -13.48
C ASN A 106 -5.30 11.50 -12.09
N GLN A 107 -5.96 10.34 -12.05
CA GLN A 107 -6.26 9.66 -10.79
C GLN A 107 -5.01 8.92 -10.28
N PRO A 108 -4.45 9.28 -9.11
CA PRO A 108 -3.18 8.73 -8.64
C PRO A 108 -3.30 7.26 -8.20
N ILE A 109 -2.46 6.41 -8.80
CA ILE A 109 -2.35 4.97 -8.54
C ILE A 109 -0.97 4.64 -7.98
N LYS A 110 -0.94 3.77 -6.96
CA LYS A 110 0.25 3.25 -6.31
C LYS A 110 0.44 1.78 -6.67
N LYS A 111 1.67 1.40 -6.99
CA LYS A 111 2.04 0.03 -7.33
C LYS A 111 1.67 -0.93 -6.18
N GLY A 112 1.02 -2.03 -6.53
CA GLY A 112 0.66 -3.10 -5.60
C GLY A 112 -0.57 -2.79 -4.72
N ARG A 113 -1.20 -1.62 -4.85
CA ARG A 113 -2.45 -1.29 -4.15
C ARG A 113 -3.67 -1.70 -4.98
N ASN A 114 -4.67 -2.25 -4.31
CA ASN A 114 -5.97 -2.57 -4.88
C ASN A 114 -6.94 -1.40 -4.68
N TYR A 115 -7.89 -1.26 -5.59
CA TYR A 115 -8.86 -0.18 -5.57
C TYR A 115 -10.28 -0.74 -5.67
N THR A 116 -11.22 -0.01 -5.11
CA THR A 116 -12.65 -0.23 -5.30
C THR A 116 -13.22 0.94 -6.07
N VAL A 117 -13.99 0.65 -7.11
CA VAL A 117 -14.78 1.63 -7.85
C VAL A 117 -16.23 1.45 -7.46
N SER A 118 -16.94 2.54 -7.20
CA SER A 118 -18.39 2.51 -7.05
C SER A 118 -19.06 3.72 -7.71
N PHE A 119 -20.28 3.54 -8.18
CA PHE A 119 -21.11 4.62 -8.73
C PHE A 119 -22.58 4.20 -8.81
N LYS A 120 -23.47 5.20 -8.79
CA LYS A 120 -24.87 5.04 -9.15
C LYS A 120 -25.07 5.33 -10.62
N VAL A 121 -25.93 4.54 -11.27
CA VAL A 121 -26.24 4.72 -12.68
C VAL A 121 -27.69 4.35 -12.99
N LYS A 122 -28.31 5.07 -13.91
CA LYS A 122 -29.65 4.79 -14.45
C LYS A 122 -29.67 5.14 -15.93
N ALA A 123 -30.42 4.41 -16.75
CA ALA A 123 -30.63 4.76 -18.16
C ALA A 123 -32.12 4.74 -18.55
N SER A 124 -32.54 5.55 -19.52
CA SER A 124 -33.93 5.59 -20.01
C SER A 124 -34.31 4.39 -20.90
N LYS A 125 -33.31 3.62 -21.34
CA LYS A 125 -33.44 2.43 -22.18
C LYS A 125 -32.54 1.30 -21.69
N ASP A 126 -32.79 0.09 -22.19
CA ASP A 126 -31.82 -0.99 -22.12
C ASP A 126 -30.53 -0.53 -22.81
N VAL A 127 -29.41 -0.56 -22.10
CA VAL A 127 -28.11 -0.13 -22.64
C VAL A 127 -26.99 -0.96 -22.03
N THR A 128 -25.95 -1.21 -22.82
CA THR A 128 -24.69 -1.77 -22.35
C THR A 128 -23.57 -0.80 -22.67
N PHE A 129 -22.70 -0.55 -21.69
CA PHE A 129 -21.52 0.30 -21.84
C PHE A 129 -20.38 -0.25 -20.98
N ASP A 130 -19.16 0.21 -21.21
CA ASP A 130 -18.01 -0.17 -20.39
C ASP A 130 -17.61 0.97 -19.44
N PHE A 131 -17.33 0.64 -18.18
CA PHE A 131 -16.42 1.42 -17.35
C PHE A 131 -15.00 0.94 -17.63
N LYS A 132 -14.07 1.89 -17.80
CA LYS A 132 -12.66 1.57 -18.03
C LYS A 132 -11.75 2.41 -17.14
N ALA A 133 -10.64 1.80 -16.73
CA ALA A 133 -9.50 2.50 -16.15
C ALA A 133 -8.25 2.18 -16.98
N GLU A 134 -7.67 3.20 -17.61
CA GLU A 134 -6.45 3.06 -18.42
C GLU A 134 -5.22 3.62 -17.68
N GLY A 135 -4.03 3.14 -18.02
CA GLY A 135 -2.80 3.42 -17.27
C GLY A 135 -2.49 2.28 -16.28
N PRO A 136 -1.89 2.58 -15.11
CA PRO A 136 -1.39 1.54 -14.20
C PRO A 136 -2.45 0.57 -13.64
N LEU A 137 -3.73 0.94 -13.68
CA LEU A 137 -4.84 0.16 -13.14
C LEU A 137 -5.42 -0.85 -14.15
N ALA A 138 -5.33 -0.56 -15.45
CA ALA A 138 -5.70 -1.42 -16.58
C ALA A 138 -6.95 -2.30 -16.33
N HIS A 139 -8.10 -1.68 -16.14
CA HIS A 139 -9.35 -2.36 -15.80
C HIS A 139 -10.46 -2.06 -16.80
N SER A 140 -11.36 -3.02 -17.04
CA SER A 140 -12.55 -2.87 -17.87
C SER A 140 -13.69 -3.66 -17.25
N GLN A 141 -14.84 -3.02 -17.08
CA GLN A 141 -16.05 -3.61 -16.53
C GLN A 141 -17.23 -3.26 -17.43
N THR A 142 -17.84 -4.28 -18.04
CA THR A 142 -19.07 -4.10 -18.81
C THR A 142 -20.26 -3.98 -17.87
N VAL A 143 -21.11 -2.98 -18.12
CA VAL A 143 -22.31 -2.67 -17.35
C VAL A 143 -23.51 -2.78 -18.27
N THR A 144 -24.49 -3.59 -17.87
CA THR A 144 -25.77 -3.73 -18.57
C THR A 144 -26.90 -3.24 -17.68
N LEU A 145 -27.72 -2.34 -18.22
CA LEU A 145 -28.88 -1.75 -17.56
C LEU A 145 -30.15 -2.11 -18.30
N LYS A 146 -31.25 -2.28 -17.55
CA LYS A 146 -32.60 -2.27 -18.10
C LYS A 146 -33.18 -0.86 -18.04
N ALA A 147 -34.10 -0.58 -18.95
CA ALA A 147 -34.78 0.71 -19.04
C ALA A 147 -35.35 1.14 -17.68
N ASN A 148 -34.97 2.34 -17.25
CA ASN A 148 -35.34 3.01 -16.01
C ASN A 148 -34.89 2.33 -14.71
N GLU A 149 -34.05 1.30 -14.80
CA GLU A 149 -33.44 0.65 -13.64
C GLU A 149 -32.30 1.53 -13.10
N ALA A 150 -32.41 1.95 -11.83
CA ALA A 150 -31.30 2.54 -11.11
C ALA A 150 -30.49 1.43 -10.42
N LYS A 151 -29.17 1.46 -10.59
CA LYS A 151 -28.23 0.55 -9.92
C LYS A 151 -27.18 1.34 -9.16
N GLU A 152 -26.75 0.78 -8.05
CA GLU A 152 -25.50 1.13 -7.38
C GLU A 152 -24.53 -0.01 -7.64
N LEU A 153 -23.44 0.27 -8.35
CA LEU A 153 -22.44 -0.71 -8.75
C LEU A 153 -21.19 -0.49 -7.93
N THR A 154 -20.61 -1.59 -7.44
CA THR A 154 -19.35 -1.61 -6.71
C THR A 154 -18.55 -2.82 -7.17
N PHE A 155 -17.29 -2.60 -7.55
CA PHE A 155 -16.37 -3.68 -7.93
C PHE A 155 -14.93 -3.32 -7.59
N ASP A 156 -14.14 -4.37 -7.39
CA ASP A 156 -12.71 -4.26 -7.13
C ASP A 156 -11.91 -4.35 -8.43
N THR A 157 -10.82 -3.59 -8.48
CA THR A 157 -9.84 -3.67 -9.54
C THR A 157 -8.73 -4.66 -9.19
N ALA A 158 -7.90 -5.01 -10.17
CA ALA A 158 -6.60 -5.60 -9.88
C ALA A 158 -5.66 -4.58 -9.21
N ALA A 159 -4.56 -5.06 -8.64
CA ALA A 159 -3.54 -4.20 -8.06
C ALA A 159 -2.87 -3.32 -9.12
N GLY A 160 -2.60 -2.06 -8.78
CA GLY A 160 -1.86 -1.14 -9.65
C GLY A 160 -0.49 -1.71 -10.04
N THR A 161 -0.14 -1.63 -11.32
CA THR A 161 1.08 -2.24 -11.86
C THR A 161 2.34 -1.36 -11.69
N ALA A 162 2.13 -0.04 -11.56
CA ALA A 162 3.16 0.97 -11.37
C ALA A 162 2.61 2.16 -10.57
N ASP A 163 3.51 2.97 -10.03
CA ASP A 163 3.14 4.29 -9.52
C ASP A 163 2.89 5.21 -10.72
N GLY A 164 1.81 5.98 -10.70
CA GLY A 164 1.48 6.91 -11.78
C GLY A 164 -0.01 7.26 -11.79
N ASN A 165 -0.45 7.90 -12.87
CA ASN A 165 -1.84 8.31 -13.01
C ASN A 165 -2.61 7.35 -13.91
N CYS A 166 -3.86 7.07 -13.55
CA CYS A 166 -4.83 6.47 -14.45
C CYS A 166 -5.86 7.51 -14.91
N VAL A 167 -6.51 7.21 -16.04
CA VAL A 167 -7.79 7.82 -16.40
C VAL A 167 -8.86 6.79 -16.12
N ILE A 168 -9.96 7.21 -15.50
CA ILE A 168 -11.18 6.40 -15.42
C ILE A 168 -12.25 7.03 -16.30
N PHE A 169 -13.05 6.22 -16.99
CA PHE A 169 -14.10 6.74 -17.84
C PHE A 169 -15.25 5.76 -18.08
N PHE A 170 -16.41 6.34 -18.34
CA PHE A 170 -17.57 5.64 -18.88
C PHE A 170 -17.55 5.77 -20.41
N ALA A 171 -17.38 4.65 -21.11
CA ALA A 171 -17.35 4.57 -22.56
C ALA A 171 -18.78 4.51 -23.12
N LEU A 172 -19.31 5.65 -23.53
CA LEU A 172 -20.67 5.78 -24.09
C LEU A 172 -20.67 5.77 -25.62
N GLY A 173 -19.51 5.53 -26.26
CA GLY A 173 -19.42 5.32 -27.70
C GLY A 173 -19.78 3.87 -28.09
N ALA A 174 -20.22 3.67 -29.33
CA ALA A 174 -20.64 2.36 -29.84
C ALA A 174 -21.68 1.62 -28.96
N THR A 175 -22.49 2.38 -28.23
CA THR A 175 -23.63 1.91 -27.45
C THR A 175 -24.93 2.08 -28.25
N GLU A 176 -26.08 2.02 -27.58
CA GLU A 176 -27.39 2.34 -28.18
C GLU A 176 -27.52 3.82 -28.59
N ASN A 177 -28.60 4.17 -29.27
CA ASN A 177 -28.89 5.55 -29.67
C ASN A 177 -30.20 6.05 -29.06
N ASN A 178 -30.32 7.38 -28.95
CA ASN A 178 -31.49 8.09 -28.43
C ASN A 178 -31.87 7.61 -27.02
N TYR A 179 -30.92 7.66 -26.08
CA TYR A 179 -31.16 7.34 -24.68
C TYR A 179 -30.55 8.40 -23.76
N ASP A 180 -31.02 8.39 -22.52
CA ASP A 180 -30.59 9.29 -21.46
C ASP A 180 -29.93 8.39 -20.41
N ILE A 181 -28.82 8.83 -19.84
CA ILE A 181 -28.11 8.11 -18.79
C ILE A 181 -27.68 9.08 -17.71
N TRP A 182 -27.82 8.66 -16.46
CA TRP A 182 -27.47 9.43 -15.28
C TRP A 182 -26.38 8.73 -14.49
N PHE A 183 -25.46 9.52 -13.94
CA PHE A 183 -24.40 9.06 -13.04
C PHE A 183 -24.37 9.92 -11.77
N ASP A 184 -24.07 9.29 -10.64
CA ASP A 184 -23.89 9.96 -9.35
C ASP A 184 -22.99 9.10 -8.45
N SER A 185 -22.42 9.71 -7.40
CA SER A 185 -21.66 9.06 -6.34
C SER A 185 -20.49 8.24 -6.89
N VAL A 186 -19.75 8.79 -7.85
CA VAL A 186 -18.62 8.12 -8.50
C VAL A 186 -17.40 8.19 -7.60
N ASN A 187 -16.97 7.03 -7.12
CA ASN A 187 -15.91 6.89 -6.13
C ASN A 187 -14.80 5.98 -6.65
N LEU A 188 -13.55 6.37 -6.37
CA LEU A 188 -12.37 5.52 -6.50
C LEU A 188 -11.66 5.52 -5.14
N ILE A 189 -11.64 4.37 -4.49
CA ILE A 189 -11.07 4.21 -3.15
C ILE A 189 -9.89 3.25 -3.22
N MET A 190 -8.72 3.70 -2.79
CA MET A 190 -7.59 2.82 -2.51
C MET A 190 -7.93 1.98 -1.27
N LYS A 191 -7.92 0.66 -1.41
CA LYS A 191 -8.39 -0.24 -0.36
C LYS A 191 -7.40 -0.34 0.79
N GLU A 192 -7.94 -0.48 1.99
CA GLU A 192 -7.18 -1.04 3.10
C GLU A 192 -6.73 -2.47 2.74
N GLN A 193 -5.45 -2.80 2.95
CA GLN A 193 -4.92 -4.13 2.64
C GLN A 193 -3.64 -4.42 3.41
N ALA A 194 -3.33 -5.71 3.63
CA ALA A 194 -2.02 -6.10 4.16
C ALA A 194 -0.88 -5.64 3.24
N ALA A 195 0.23 -5.17 3.82
CA ALA A 195 1.40 -4.83 3.04
C ALA A 195 1.97 -6.08 2.35
N ALA A 196 2.17 -6.01 1.03
CA ALA A 196 2.74 -7.09 0.26
C ALA A 196 4.28 -7.08 0.33
N GLY A 197 4.90 -8.25 0.18
CA GLY A 197 6.34 -8.36 -0.04
C GLY A 197 7.21 -8.36 1.21
N GLY A 198 6.64 -8.30 2.41
CA GLY A 198 7.42 -8.50 3.63
C GLY A 198 7.84 -9.97 3.85
N ASP A 199 7.13 -10.93 3.24
CA ASP A 199 7.41 -12.38 3.41
C ASP A 199 8.82 -12.76 2.98
N LYS A 200 9.39 -12.03 1.99
CA LYS A 200 10.77 -12.22 1.55
C LYS A 200 11.80 -11.93 2.63
N TYR A 201 11.42 -11.19 3.67
CA TYR A 201 12.27 -10.91 4.81
C TYR A 201 12.12 -11.93 5.92
N LEU A 202 11.14 -12.84 5.90
CA LEU A 202 11.03 -13.86 6.93
C LEU A 202 12.13 -14.90 6.79
N VAL A 203 12.68 -15.32 7.93
CA VAL A 203 13.70 -16.38 7.99
C VAL A 203 13.02 -17.72 8.25
N LYS A 204 13.65 -18.80 7.79
CA LYS A 204 13.20 -20.18 7.93
C LYS A 204 14.18 -20.94 8.82
N LEU A 205 13.71 -22.01 9.44
CA LEU A 205 14.57 -22.87 10.24
C LEU A 205 15.74 -23.45 9.43
N SER A 206 15.51 -23.75 8.16
CA SER A 206 16.53 -24.23 7.21
C SER A 206 17.68 -23.24 6.99
N ASP A 207 17.50 -21.96 7.32
CA ASP A 207 18.54 -20.94 7.14
C ASP A 207 19.63 -21.04 8.22
N PHE A 208 19.40 -21.86 9.27
CA PHE A 208 20.26 -21.97 10.44
C PHE A 208 20.73 -23.42 10.65
N PRO A 209 21.82 -23.84 9.98
CA PRO A 209 22.31 -25.22 10.07
C PRO A 209 22.83 -25.60 11.47
N ASP A 210 23.22 -24.63 12.28
CA ASP A 210 23.78 -24.85 13.61
C ASP A 210 23.46 -23.72 14.60
N LYS A 211 23.75 -23.98 15.87
CA LYS A 211 23.51 -23.03 16.97
C LYS A 211 24.22 -21.68 16.75
N GLY A 212 25.43 -21.70 16.20
CA GLY A 212 26.22 -20.50 15.92
C GLY A 212 25.54 -19.62 14.87
N SER A 213 25.07 -20.21 13.77
CA SER A 213 24.38 -19.49 12.69
C SER A 213 23.12 -18.75 13.18
N LEU A 214 22.29 -19.38 14.03
CA LEU A 214 21.12 -18.71 14.61
C LEU A 214 21.51 -17.65 15.64
N ARG A 215 22.55 -17.90 16.46
CA ARG A 215 23.05 -16.92 17.43
C ARG A 215 23.57 -15.66 16.73
N ASP A 216 24.35 -15.82 15.67
CA ASP A 216 24.90 -14.71 14.89
C ASP A 216 23.77 -13.91 14.21
N TRP A 217 22.73 -14.59 13.72
CA TRP A 217 21.55 -13.91 13.20
C TRP A 217 20.79 -13.12 14.28
N ILE A 218 20.59 -13.71 15.46
CA ILE A 218 19.95 -13.01 16.58
C ILE A 218 20.79 -11.78 16.99
N LEU A 219 22.12 -11.90 17.05
CA LEU A 219 23.01 -10.77 17.33
C LEU A 219 22.89 -9.67 16.27
N LYS A 220 22.69 -10.03 15.00
CA LYS A 220 22.43 -9.09 13.91
C LYS A 220 21.07 -8.40 14.08
N GLU A 221 20.01 -9.16 14.35
CA GLU A 221 18.65 -8.66 14.57
C GLU A 221 18.60 -7.71 15.78
N ARG A 222 19.31 -8.03 16.87
CA ARG A 222 19.47 -7.14 18.03
C ARG A 222 20.18 -5.83 17.67
N GLY A 223 21.15 -5.88 16.77
CA GLY A 223 21.84 -4.69 16.28
C GLY A 223 20.92 -3.73 15.50
N TRP A 224 19.90 -4.27 14.81
CA TRP A 224 18.88 -3.47 14.16
C TRP A 224 17.82 -2.95 15.15
N GLU A 225 17.27 -3.83 15.98
CA GLU A 225 16.20 -3.50 16.94
C GLU A 225 16.65 -2.45 17.96
N PHE A 226 17.88 -2.57 18.48
CA PHE A 226 18.41 -1.75 19.58
C PHE A 226 19.46 -0.72 19.12
N TRP A 227 19.46 -0.34 17.84
CA TRP A 227 20.46 0.59 17.27
C TRP A 227 20.62 1.87 18.10
N TYR A 228 19.51 2.44 18.59
CA TYR A 228 19.51 3.71 19.34
C TYR A 228 19.57 3.53 20.87
N GLU A 229 19.65 2.30 21.37
CA GLU A 229 19.61 2.00 22.81
C GLU A 229 21.00 1.73 23.43
N GLY A 230 22.07 1.86 22.63
CA GLY A 230 23.44 1.71 23.10
C GLY A 230 23.85 0.28 23.47
N LYS A 231 23.05 -0.74 23.13
CA LYS A 231 23.28 -2.15 23.53
C LYS A 231 24.36 -2.89 22.74
N ARG A 232 24.87 -2.27 21.67
CA ARG A 232 25.73 -2.95 20.71
C ARG A 232 27.03 -3.45 21.34
N ARG A 233 27.63 -2.68 22.26
CA ARG A 233 28.88 -3.06 22.92
C ARG A 233 28.70 -4.30 23.77
N GLU A 234 27.70 -4.31 24.65
CA GLU A 234 27.42 -5.42 25.56
C GLU A 234 27.08 -6.70 24.80
N ASP A 235 26.29 -6.58 23.73
CA ASP A 235 25.92 -7.72 22.89
C ASP A 235 27.12 -8.35 22.20
N LEU A 236 28.01 -7.53 21.64
CA LEU A 236 29.23 -8.01 21.02
C LEU A 236 30.20 -8.63 22.02
N ILE A 237 30.30 -8.09 23.23
CA ILE A 237 31.16 -8.65 24.28
C ILE A 237 30.62 -10.00 24.75
N ARG A 238 29.32 -10.08 25.06
CA ARG A 238 28.68 -11.32 25.52
C ARG A 238 28.75 -12.45 24.50
N THR A 239 28.79 -12.12 23.21
CA THR A 239 28.90 -13.09 22.11
C THR A 239 30.34 -13.34 21.66
N GLY A 240 31.34 -12.70 22.30
CA GLY A 240 32.75 -12.84 21.92
C GLY A 240 33.11 -12.20 20.56
N LYS A 241 32.20 -11.40 19.98
CA LYS A 241 32.34 -10.77 18.66
C LYS A 241 32.93 -9.36 18.70
N TYR A 242 33.15 -8.79 19.88
CA TYR A 242 33.60 -7.39 20.02
C TYR A 242 34.92 -7.09 19.29
N ILE A 243 35.96 -7.90 19.50
CA ILE A 243 37.27 -7.70 18.87
C ILE A 243 37.19 -7.96 17.36
N GLU A 244 36.53 -9.05 16.95
CA GLU A 244 36.34 -9.42 15.53
C GLU A 244 35.66 -8.29 14.74
N VAL A 245 34.51 -7.82 15.23
CA VAL A 245 33.74 -6.75 14.58
C VAL A 245 34.47 -5.41 14.68
N GLY A 246 35.04 -5.08 15.85
CA GLY A 246 35.79 -3.85 16.05
C GLY A 246 37.02 -3.74 15.15
N SER A 247 37.78 -4.83 14.99
CA SER A 247 38.97 -4.87 14.13
C SER A 247 38.66 -4.63 12.66
N SER A 248 37.41 -4.91 12.22
CA SER A 248 36.97 -4.55 10.86
C SER A 248 36.74 -3.04 10.67
N LEU A 249 36.64 -2.27 11.76
CA LEU A 249 36.38 -0.83 11.77
C LEU A 249 37.63 -0.01 12.16
N GLY A 250 38.63 -0.63 12.81
CA GLY A 250 39.90 0.02 13.15
C GLY A 250 40.81 -0.83 14.05
N ASP A 251 42.06 -0.40 14.22
CA ASP A 251 43.11 -1.18 14.89
C ASP A 251 43.15 -1.06 16.42
N ASN A 252 42.28 -0.23 17.00
CA ASN A 252 42.27 0.09 18.43
C ASN A 252 41.34 -0.81 19.26
N PHE A 253 40.75 -1.84 18.67
CA PHE A 253 39.86 -2.79 19.34
C PHE A 253 40.63 -4.02 19.82
N THR A 254 40.92 -4.07 21.11
CA THR A 254 41.71 -5.14 21.75
C THR A 254 41.01 -5.69 22.99
N SER A 255 41.62 -6.67 23.65
CA SER A 255 41.13 -7.19 24.94
C SER A 255 41.01 -6.12 26.02
N LYS A 256 41.78 -5.01 25.92
CA LYS A 256 41.69 -3.88 26.85
C LYS A 256 40.34 -3.16 26.83
N ASN A 257 39.61 -3.28 25.73
CA ASN A 257 38.35 -2.57 25.53
C ASN A 257 37.14 -3.38 26.05
N LEU A 258 37.35 -4.59 26.60
CA LEU A 258 36.27 -5.45 27.11
C LEU A 258 35.74 -4.98 28.47
N LEU A 259 36.57 -4.35 29.29
CA LEU A 259 36.21 -3.88 30.63
C LEU A 259 36.25 -2.35 30.70
N PHE A 260 35.35 -1.78 31.47
CA PHE A 260 35.49 -0.38 31.89
C PHE A 260 36.45 -0.29 33.09
N PRO A 261 37.21 0.81 33.23
CA PRO A 261 38.01 1.02 34.42
C PRO A 261 37.12 1.12 35.66
N ILE A 262 37.53 0.49 36.76
CA ILE A 262 37.02 0.86 38.09
C ILE A 262 37.29 2.36 38.31
N PRO A 263 36.27 3.17 38.69
CA PRO A 263 36.45 4.60 38.90
C PRO A 263 37.55 4.92 39.92
N THR A 264 38.38 5.93 39.64
CA THR A 264 39.55 6.26 40.46
C THR A 264 39.20 6.56 41.92
N HIS A 265 38.06 7.21 42.20
CA HIS A 265 37.66 7.50 43.58
C HIS A 265 37.41 6.23 44.40
N VAL A 266 36.84 5.17 43.80
CA VAL A 266 36.61 3.87 44.45
C VAL A 266 37.94 3.22 44.85
N LEU A 267 38.98 3.35 44.01
CA LEU A 267 40.32 2.80 44.29
C LEU A 267 41.04 3.57 45.40
N ILE A 268 40.82 4.89 45.48
CA ILE A 268 41.41 5.75 46.51
C ILE A 268 40.74 5.50 47.86
N GLU A 269 39.41 5.40 47.89
CA GLU A 269 38.63 5.20 49.11
C GLU A 269 38.83 3.82 49.74
N ASN A 270 39.08 2.79 48.93
CA ASN A 270 39.30 1.43 49.42
C ASN A 270 40.56 0.80 48.81
N PRO A 271 41.71 0.83 49.50
CA PRO A 271 42.97 0.31 48.97
C PRO A 271 42.99 -1.21 48.78
N ASN A 272 41.99 -1.95 49.28
CA ASN A 272 41.81 -3.37 49.02
C ASN A 272 41.22 -3.64 47.62
N ILE A 273 40.54 -2.66 47.02
CA ILE A 273 40.04 -2.79 45.65
C ILE A 273 41.21 -2.57 44.70
N LYS A 274 41.54 -3.62 43.95
CA LYS A 274 42.52 -3.56 42.86
C LYS A 274 41.78 -3.50 41.54
N GLN A 275 42.46 -2.88 40.61
CA GLN A 275 41.97 -2.70 39.26
C GLN A 275 41.99 -4.00 38.45
N ASN A 276 41.10 -4.13 37.46
CA ASN A 276 40.96 -5.37 36.69
C ASN A 276 42.21 -5.63 35.80
N THR A 277 42.70 -6.84 35.67
CA THR A 277 43.81 -7.04 34.72
C THR A 277 43.36 -6.73 33.29
N GLY A 278 43.98 -5.73 32.64
CA GLY A 278 43.73 -5.40 31.23
C GLY A 278 42.50 -4.53 30.97
N TYR A 279 42.21 -3.52 31.80
CA TYR A 279 41.43 -2.33 31.38
C TYR A 279 42.38 -1.15 31.12
#